data_AF-A0A1C3WSM5-F1
#
_entry.id   AF-A0A1C3WSM5-F1
#
_cell.length_a   1.000
_cell.length_b   1.000
_cell.length_c   1.000
_cell.angle_alpha   90.00
_cell.angle_beta   90.00
_cell.angle_gamma   90.00
#
_symmetry.space_group_name_H-M   'P 1'
#
loop_
_entity.id
_entity.type
_entity.pdbx_description
1 polymer ?
#
loop_
_entity_poly.entity_id
_entity_poly.type
_entity_poly.pdbx_seq_one_letter_code
_entity_poly.pdbx_strand_id
1 'polypeptide(L)'
;MSTRRKVSLDLDHERRRTRWKVQWGVPARAAGGAARAAALSRDERREIARKAAKARWARHLPQATHEGVLHFGTIEIEVAVLDNGQRVITQSGLMVGLGRIRPPKGRQYYRSGPNLPAFLTVQSLKPFIGEDLFAIADQIEFRTRHGVKAFGYAPNFLPNVCDVFARAQHAGVLKATQHDIANRAQIIAKQLARSCTMRLIDEATSYQEIRETQTRRNTYRREE
;
A
#
# COMPACT_ATOMS: atom_id res chain seq x y z
N MET A 1 55.96 35.10 2.44
CA MET A 1 55.64 34.59 1.08
C MET A 1 55.49 33.08 1.16
N SER A 2 54.26 32.57 1.13
CA SER A 2 53.95 31.14 1.31
C SER A 2 53.55 30.51 -0.03
N THR A 3 54.42 29.64 -0.54
CA THR A 3 54.28 29.01 -1.85
C THR A 3 53.28 27.86 -1.76
N ARG A 4 52.06 28.08 -2.24
CA ARG A 4 51.02 27.06 -2.45
C ARG A 4 51.55 25.98 -3.39
N ARG A 5 51.86 24.78 -2.88
CA ARG A 5 52.08 23.58 -3.71
C ARG A 5 50.76 23.25 -4.41
N LYS A 6 50.72 23.37 -5.73
CA LYS A 6 49.64 22.84 -6.57
C LYS A 6 49.63 21.32 -6.41
N VAL A 7 48.55 20.78 -5.85
CA VAL A 7 48.24 19.35 -5.93
C VAL A 7 47.94 19.08 -7.39
N SER A 8 48.89 18.47 -8.09
CA SER A 8 48.70 17.95 -9.44
C SER A 8 47.70 16.80 -9.34
N LEU A 9 46.42 17.09 -9.60
CA LEU A 9 45.41 16.06 -9.84
C LEU A 9 45.88 15.25 -11.04
N ASP A 10 46.23 14.01 -10.75
CA ASP A 10 46.82 13.05 -11.67
C ASP A 10 45.81 12.71 -12.77
N LEU A 11 45.82 13.51 -13.85
CA LEU A 11 45.00 13.34 -15.05
C LEU A 11 45.19 11.94 -15.67
N ASP A 12 46.26 11.23 -15.33
CA ASP A 12 46.52 9.87 -15.79
C ASP A 12 45.64 8.84 -15.05
N HIS A 13 45.27 9.10 -13.80
CA HIS A 13 44.37 8.22 -13.03
C HIS A 13 42.94 8.25 -13.59
N GLU A 14 42.46 9.42 -14.01
CA GLU A 14 41.15 9.60 -14.65
C GLU A 14 41.12 8.97 -16.06
N ARG A 15 42.20 9.12 -16.83
CA ARG A 15 42.35 8.52 -18.18
C ARG A 15 42.44 6.99 -18.13
N ARG A 16 43.06 6.41 -17.09
CA ARG A 16 43.12 4.95 -16.89
C ARG A 16 41.75 4.34 -16.53
N ARG A 17 40.88 5.07 -15.80
CA ARG A 17 39.51 4.61 -15.48
C ARG A 17 38.61 4.48 -16.71
N THR A 18 38.84 5.27 -17.76
CA THR A 18 38.04 5.24 -18.99
C THR A 18 38.61 4.31 -20.07
N ARG A 19 39.93 4.07 -20.08
CA ARG A 19 40.61 3.21 -21.08
C ARG A 19 40.17 1.74 -21.03
N TRP A 20 39.90 1.18 -19.85
CA TRP A 20 39.45 -0.22 -19.72
C TRP A 20 38.09 -0.50 -20.38
N LYS A 21 37.23 0.52 -20.57
CA LYS A 21 35.90 0.34 -21.17
C LYS A 21 35.93 0.21 -22.69
N VAL A 22 36.96 0.74 -23.34
CA VAL A 22 37.13 0.70 -24.82
C VAL A 22 37.75 -0.62 -25.26
N GLN A 23 38.60 -1.24 -24.43
CA GLN A 23 39.32 -2.47 -24.76
C GLN A 23 38.45 -3.74 -24.79
N TRP A 24 37.31 -3.75 -24.10
CA TRP A 24 36.47 -4.96 -23.93
C TRP A 24 35.08 -4.86 -24.57
N GLY A 25 34.92 -4.04 -25.62
CA GLY A 25 33.72 -4.08 -26.47
C GLY A 25 32.41 -3.78 -25.74
N VAL A 26 32.41 -2.89 -24.74
CA VAL A 26 31.16 -2.44 -24.10
C VAL A 26 30.36 -1.67 -25.15
N PRO A 27 29.15 -2.12 -25.54
CA PRO A 27 28.36 -1.43 -26.56
C PRO A 27 28.13 0.03 -26.14
N ALA A 28 28.19 0.99 -27.08
CA ALA A 28 28.04 2.42 -26.77
C ALA A 28 26.78 2.74 -25.94
N ARG A 29 25.70 1.96 -26.11
CA ARG A 29 24.46 2.03 -25.32
C ARG A 29 24.65 1.71 -23.82
N ALA A 30 25.62 0.89 -23.45
CA ALA A 30 25.93 0.50 -22.07
C ALA A 30 26.99 1.41 -21.42
N ALA A 31 27.76 2.17 -22.20
CA ALA A 31 28.83 3.04 -21.70
C ALA A 31 28.30 4.18 -20.79
N GLY A 32 27.17 4.79 -21.16
CA GLY A 32 26.52 5.84 -20.36
C GLY A 32 26.01 5.34 -19.00
N GLY A 33 25.42 4.14 -18.97
CA GLY A 33 24.99 3.49 -17.72
C GLY A 33 26.16 3.16 -16.79
N ALA A 34 27.24 2.64 -17.35
CA ALA A 34 28.46 2.33 -16.60
C ALA A 34 29.21 3.58 -16.10
N ALA A 35 29.16 4.70 -16.83
CA ALA A 35 29.73 5.97 -16.39
C ALA A 35 28.92 6.57 -15.22
N ARG A 36 27.59 6.60 -15.35
CA ARG A 36 26.68 7.05 -14.29
C ARG A 36 26.81 6.21 -13.02
N ALA A 37 26.91 4.89 -13.14
CA ALA A 37 27.08 3.99 -12.00
C ALA A 37 28.41 4.21 -11.25
N ALA A 38 29.47 4.60 -11.96
CA ALA A 38 30.77 4.89 -11.39
C ALA A 38 30.83 6.26 -10.68
N ALA A 39 29.98 7.21 -11.06
CA ALA A 39 29.87 8.55 -10.47
C ALA A 39 29.02 8.58 -9.19
N LEU A 40 28.15 7.59 -8.98
CA LEU A 40 27.24 7.54 -7.83
C LEU A 40 27.90 6.91 -6.60
N SER A 41 27.63 7.49 -5.42
CA SER A 41 28.00 6.91 -4.14
C SER A 41 27.29 5.57 -3.91
N ARG A 42 27.77 4.80 -2.92
CA ARG A 42 27.18 3.51 -2.55
C ARG A 42 25.72 3.65 -2.11
N ASP A 43 25.40 4.72 -1.37
CA ASP A 43 24.05 4.97 -0.87
C ASP A 43 23.09 5.42 -1.96
N GLU A 44 23.53 6.29 -2.87
CA GLU A 44 22.72 6.70 -4.03
C GLU A 44 22.45 5.52 -4.97
N ARG A 45 23.45 4.66 -5.21
CA ARG A 45 23.26 3.41 -5.97
C ARG A 45 22.24 2.49 -5.31
N ARG A 46 22.30 2.35 -3.98
CA ARG A 46 21.35 1.55 -3.21
C ARG A 46 19.93 2.12 -3.29
N GLU A 47 19.78 3.44 -3.23
CA GLU A 47 18.48 4.10 -3.33
C GLU A 47 17.88 3.97 -4.74
N ILE A 48 18.67 4.17 -5.78
CA ILE A 48 18.25 3.99 -7.18
C ILE A 48 17.87 2.54 -7.45
N ALA A 49 18.67 1.56 -7.01
CA ALA A 49 18.35 0.15 -7.14
C ALA A 49 17.06 -0.21 -6.39
N ARG A 50 16.85 0.34 -5.19
CA ARG A 50 15.61 0.19 -4.41
C ARG A 50 14.41 0.81 -5.13
N LYS A 51 14.55 2.00 -5.72
CA LYS A 51 13.50 2.66 -6.52
C LYS A 51 13.16 1.83 -7.77
N ALA A 52 14.16 1.36 -8.51
CA ALA A 52 13.99 0.53 -9.69
C ALA A 52 13.38 -0.85 -9.37
N ALA A 53 13.77 -1.49 -8.27
CA ALA A 53 13.14 -2.70 -7.79
C ALA A 53 11.67 -2.46 -7.42
N LYS A 54 11.37 -1.40 -6.65
CA LYS A 54 9.98 -1.03 -6.34
C LYS A 54 9.15 -0.81 -7.61
N ALA A 55 9.70 -0.10 -8.60
CA ALA A 55 9.02 0.18 -9.87
C ALA A 55 8.76 -1.10 -10.70
N ARG A 56 9.74 -2.03 -10.75
CA ARG A 56 9.57 -3.32 -11.45
C ARG A 56 8.48 -4.19 -10.83
N TRP A 57 8.49 -4.33 -9.50
CA TRP A 57 7.49 -5.12 -8.80
C TRP A 57 6.10 -4.49 -8.85
N ALA A 58 6.02 -3.15 -8.86
CA ALA A 58 4.76 -2.43 -9.00
C ALA A 58 4.08 -2.62 -10.37
N ARG A 59 4.80 -3.04 -11.43
CA ARG A 59 4.23 -3.22 -12.78
C ARG A 59 3.18 -4.34 -12.85
N HIS A 60 3.23 -5.30 -11.92
CA HIS A 60 2.30 -6.43 -11.86
C HIS A 60 1.21 -6.26 -10.79
N LEU A 61 1.18 -5.12 -10.10
CA LEU A 61 0.16 -4.83 -9.10
C LEU A 61 -1.08 -4.26 -9.78
N PRO A 62 -2.29 -4.64 -9.34
CA PRO A 62 -3.53 -4.00 -9.78
C PRO A 62 -3.46 -2.48 -9.56
N GLN A 63 -4.02 -1.70 -10.48
CA GLN A 63 -4.03 -0.25 -10.39
C GLN A 63 -5.42 0.28 -10.00
N ALA A 64 -5.47 1.24 -9.09
CA ALA A 64 -6.68 1.99 -8.79
C ALA A 64 -7.15 2.77 -10.03
N THR A 65 -8.36 2.47 -10.46
CA THR A 65 -9.07 3.16 -11.53
C THR A 65 -9.93 4.29 -10.96
N HIS A 66 -10.49 4.07 -9.77
CA HIS A 66 -11.31 5.01 -9.05
C HIS A 66 -10.81 5.13 -7.61
N GLU A 67 -10.83 6.35 -7.07
CA GLU A 67 -10.47 6.65 -5.69
C GLU A 67 -11.58 7.53 -5.10
N GLY A 68 -11.85 7.39 -3.81
CA GLY A 68 -12.94 8.07 -3.14
C GLY A 68 -12.77 8.06 -1.63
N VAL A 69 -13.70 8.70 -0.92
CA VAL A 69 -13.65 8.84 0.54
C VAL A 69 -15.01 8.48 1.13
N LEU A 70 -15.01 7.51 2.05
CA LEU A 70 -16.17 7.22 2.90
C LEU A 70 -16.24 8.23 4.04
N HIS A 71 -17.43 8.79 4.26
CA HIS A 71 -17.69 9.77 5.29
C HIS A 71 -18.58 9.17 6.38
N PHE A 72 -18.09 9.20 7.62
CA PHE A 72 -18.82 8.78 8.82
C PHE A 72 -18.90 9.96 9.80
N GLY A 73 -19.69 10.97 9.44
CA GLY A 73 -19.67 12.27 10.14
C GLY A 73 -18.38 13.03 9.82
N THR A 74 -17.56 13.31 10.83
CA THR A 74 -16.25 13.96 10.68
C THR A 74 -15.09 12.98 10.41
N ILE A 75 -15.39 11.68 10.33
CA ILE A 75 -14.41 10.62 10.06
C ILE A 75 -14.37 10.36 8.56
N GLU A 76 -13.18 10.44 7.99
CA GLU A 76 -12.90 10.16 6.58
C GLU A 76 -12.07 8.87 6.45
N ILE A 77 -12.45 8.01 5.51
CA ILE A 77 -11.73 6.78 5.18
C ILE A 77 -11.54 6.70 3.67
N GLU A 78 -10.30 6.83 3.22
CA GLU A 78 -9.91 6.68 1.80
C GLU A 78 -10.13 5.25 1.31
N VAL A 79 -10.77 5.11 0.15
CA VAL A 79 -11.11 3.85 -0.51
C VAL A 79 -10.82 3.92 -2.02
N ALA A 80 -10.71 2.77 -2.67
CA ALA A 80 -10.46 2.69 -4.10
C ALA A 80 -11.11 1.47 -4.75
N VAL A 81 -11.30 1.55 -6.08
CA VAL A 81 -11.63 0.42 -6.95
C VAL A 81 -10.46 0.19 -7.91
N LEU A 82 -10.00 -1.05 -7.97
CA LEU A 82 -8.86 -1.48 -8.79
C LEU A 82 -9.33 -1.89 -10.21
N ASP A 83 -8.40 -1.99 -11.15
CA ASP A 83 -8.62 -2.38 -12.55
C ASP A 83 -9.21 -3.78 -12.72
N ASN A 84 -8.96 -4.67 -11.77
CA ASN A 84 -9.58 -6.00 -11.69
C ASN A 84 -10.98 -5.98 -11.01
N GLY A 85 -11.54 -4.81 -10.73
CA GLY A 85 -12.84 -4.65 -10.06
C GLY A 85 -12.81 -4.83 -8.54
N GLN A 86 -11.64 -5.08 -7.95
CA GLN A 86 -11.52 -5.25 -6.50
C GLN A 86 -11.72 -3.91 -5.78
N ARG A 87 -12.60 -3.90 -4.79
CA ARG A 87 -12.82 -2.76 -3.88
C ARG A 87 -11.83 -2.87 -2.72
N VAL A 88 -11.18 -1.78 -2.35
CA VAL A 88 -10.21 -1.76 -1.26
C VAL A 88 -10.42 -0.58 -0.33
N ILE A 89 -10.26 -0.82 0.96
CA ILE A 89 -10.10 0.23 1.97
C ILE A 89 -8.61 0.47 2.12
N THR A 90 -8.15 1.70 1.89
CA THR A 90 -6.72 1.96 1.96
C THR A 90 -6.21 1.83 3.39
N GLN A 91 -5.00 1.32 3.56
CA GLN A 91 -4.37 1.23 4.88
C GLN A 91 -4.26 2.63 5.51
N SER A 92 -3.87 3.64 4.74
CA SER A 92 -3.79 5.03 5.20
C SER A 92 -5.13 5.53 5.71
N GLY A 93 -6.19 5.40 4.91
CA GLY A 93 -7.55 5.80 5.28
C GLY A 93 -8.06 5.09 6.53
N LEU A 94 -7.85 3.78 6.64
CA LEU A 94 -8.23 3.01 7.82
C LEU A 94 -7.54 3.53 9.09
N MET A 95 -6.23 3.76 9.00
CA MET A 95 -5.41 4.18 10.14
C MET A 95 -5.73 5.62 10.58
N VAL A 96 -6.00 6.52 9.63
CA VAL A 96 -6.44 7.89 9.90
C VAL A 96 -7.85 7.88 10.51
N GLY A 97 -8.80 7.19 9.89
CA GLY A 97 -10.20 7.15 10.30
C GLY A 97 -10.40 6.61 11.72
N LEU A 98 -9.65 5.57 12.10
CA LEU A 98 -9.70 4.96 13.43
C LEU A 98 -9.01 5.77 14.54
N GLY A 99 -8.41 6.92 14.24
CA GLY A 99 -7.79 7.78 15.27
C GLY A 99 -6.30 8.03 15.05
N ARG A 100 -5.87 8.18 13.79
CA ARG A 100 -4.47 8.49 13.41
C ARG A 100 -3.45 7.52 13.98
N ILE A 101 -3.78 6.24 13.90
CA ILE A 101 -2.86 5.17 14.23
C ILE A 101 -1.65 5.32 13.30
N ARG A 102 -0.44 5.47 13.84
CA ARG A 102 0.76 5.57 12.98
C ARG A 102 1.12 4.18 12.47
N PRO A 103 1.31 3.98 11.15
CA PRO A 103 1.91 2.74 10.68
C PRO A 103 3.33 2.62 11.28
N PRO A 104 3.72 1.43 11.77
CA PRO A 104 5.06 1.23 12.31
C PRO A 104 6.13 1.54 11.24
N LYS A 105 7.20 2.23 11.64
CA LYS A 105 8.32 2.56 10.75
C LYS A 105 9.19 1.30 10.54
N GLY A 106 9.22 0.74 9.33
CA GLY A 106 10.25 -0.23 8.93
C GLY A 106 9.75 -1.48 8.21
N ARG A 107 10.62 -2.10 7.40
CA ARG A 107 10.35 -3.33 6.63
C ARG A 107 10.26 -4.60 7.52
N GLN A 108 10.65 -4.51 8.79
CA GLN A 108 10.82 -5.67 9.66
C GLN A 108 9.49 -6.19 10.22
N TYR A 109 8.43 -5.38 10.20
CA TYR A 109 7.07 -5.81 10.57
C TYR A 109 6.47 -6.81 9.54
N TYR A 110 6.89 -6.71 8.28
CA TYR A 110 6.30 -7.47 7.15
C TYR A 110 6.79 -8.93 7.03
N ARG A 111 7.49 -9.47 8.02
CA ARG A 111 8.14 -10.80 7.91
C ARG A 111 7.89 -11.77 9.06
N SER A 112 7.16 -11.41 10.11
CA SER A 112 7.09 -12.27 11.30
C SER A 112 5.77 -12.09 12.06
N GLY A 113 4.79 -12.93 11.74
CA GLY A 113 3.53 -13.06 12.49
C GLY A 113 2.29 -13.12 11.59
N PRO A 114 1.14 -13.55 12.13
CA PRO A 114 -0.13 -13.50 11.41
C PRO A 114 -0.35 -12.08 10.88
N ASN A 115 -0.87 -11.95 9.67
CA ASN A 115 -0.88 -10.74 8.83
C ASN A 115 -1.75 -9.58 9.37
N LEU A 116 -1.95 -9.49 10.69
CA LEU A 116 -2.70 -8.45 11.34
C LEU A 116 -1.94 -7.11 11.32
N PRO A 117 -2.66 -6.00 11.09
CA PRO A 117 -2.15 -4.67 11.35
C PRO A 117 -1.70 -4.49 12.80
N ALA A 118 -0.64 -3.69 13.02
CA ALA A 118 -0.01 -3.52 14.33
C ALA A 118 -0.99 -3.09 15.43
N PHE A 119 -2.00 -2.29 15.10
CA PHE A 119 -2.98 -1.83 16.08
C PHE A 119 -3.93 -2.91 16.59
N LEU A 120 -4.07 -4.03 15.88
CA LEU A 120 -4.82 -5.19 16.33
C LEU A 120 -3.97 -6.17 17.14
N THR A 121 -2.64 -6.07 17.08
CA THR A 121 -1.75 -7.00 17.80
C THR A 121 -1.67 -6.76 19.31
N VAL A 122 -2.37 -5.75 19.84
CA VAL A 122 -2.36 -5.38 21.25
C VAL A 122 -2.96 -6.51 22.10
N GLN A 123 -2.31 -6.84 23.22
CA GLN A 123 -2.68 -7.99 24.07
C GLN A 123 -4.14 -7.93 24.57
N SER A 124 -4.69 -6.75 24.85
CA SER A 124 -6.08 -6.57 25.27
C SER A 124 -7.10 -6.92 24.18
N LEU A 125 -6.71 -6.85 22.89
CA LEU A 125 -7.60 -7.14 21.77
C LEU A 125 -7.56 -8.60 21.33
N LYS A 126 -6.48 -9.32 21.65
CA LYS A 126 -6.28 -10.73 21.23
C LYS A 126 -7.49 -11.64 21.49
N PRO A 127 -8.18 -11.60 22.65
CA PRO A 127 -9.34 -12.46 22.91
C PRO A 127 -10.53 -12.20 21.99
N PHE A 128 -10.57 -11.04 21.34
CA PHE A 128 -11.67 -10.61 20.48
C PHE A 128 -11.35 -10.85 19.00
N ILE A 129 -10.13 -11.20 18.63
CA ILE A 129 -9.75 -11.44 17.24
C ILE A 129 -10.00 -12.91 16.92
N GLY A 130 -11.06 -13.17 16.16
CA GLY A 130 -11.41 -14.50 15.66
C GLY A 130 -10.65 -14.89 14.38
N GLU A 131 -10.70 -16.17 14.03
CA GLU A 131 -10.08 -16.74 12.81
C GLU A 131 -10.55 -16.03 11.53
N ASP A 132 -11.81 -15.63 11.47
CA ASP A 132 -12.38 -14.89 10.34
C ASP A 132 -11.61 -13.61 10.05
N LEU A 133 -11.20 -12.86 11.08
CA LEU A 133 -10.45 -11.63 10.91
C LEU A 133 -9.01 -11.90 10.45
N PHE A 134 -8.40 -13.02 10.88
CA PHE A 134 -7.10 -13.43 10.36
C PHE A 134 -7.16 -13.75 8.87
N ALA A 135 -8.21 -14.43 8.41
CA ALA A 135 -8.39 -14.81 7.02
C ALA A 135 -8.49 -13.62 6.05
N ILE A 136 -8.94 -12.46 6.55
CA ILE A 136 -9.15 -11.25 5.74
C ILE A 136 -8.17 -10.11 6.08
N ALA A 137 -7.22 -10.36 6.98
CA ALA A 137 -6.21 -9.38 7.39
C ALA A 137 -5.10 -9.19 6.35
N ASP A 138 -5.04 -10.05 5.34
CA ASP A 138 -4.06 -9.97 4.27
C ASP A 138 -4.15 -8.64 3.52
N GLN A 139 -3.00 -7.95 3.46
CA GLN A 139 -2.89 -6.69 2.75
C GLN A 139 -2.88 -6.92 1.25
N ILE A 140 -3.71 -6.15 0.56
CA ILE A 140 -3.74 -6.07 -0.90
C ILE A 140 -2.72 -5.01 -1.31
N GLU A 141 -1.64 -5.43 -1.95
CA GLU A 141 -0.71 -4.51 -2.59
C GLU A 141 -1.30 -4.01 -3.92
N PHE A 142 -1.36 -2.69 -4.10
CA PHE A 142 -1.88 -2.09 -5.32
C PHE A 142 -1.11 -0.82 -5.69
N ARG A 143 -1.42 -0.22 -6.84
CA ARG A 143 -0.97 1.13 -7.20
C ARG A 143 -2.12 2.10 -7.13
N THR A 144 -1.90 3.27 -6.53
CA THR A 144 -2.84 4.40 -6.62
C THR A 144 -3.04 4.82 -8.07
N ARG A 145 -4.03 5.68 -8.32
CA ARG A 145 -4.31 6.25 -9.64
C ARG A 145 -3.08 6.94 -10.24
N HIS A 146 -2.24 7.52 -9.39
CA HIS A 146 -0.96 8.15 -9.73
C HIS A 146 0.21 7.18 -9.89
N GLY A 147 -0.02 5.86 -9.79
CA GLY A 147 1.00 4.83 -9.97
C GLY A 147 1.90 4.59 -8.74
N VAL A 148 1.57 5.18 -7.59
CA VAL A 148 2.34 5.00 -6.35
C VAL A 148 1.92 3.69 -5.68
N LYS A 149 2.88 2.88 -5.22
CA LYS A 149 2.56 1.65 -4.48
C LYS A 149 1.88 1.99 -3.15
N ALA A 150 0.74 1.36 -2.90
CA ALA A 150 -0.06 1.47 -1.68
C ALA A 150 -0.51 0.08 -1.19
N PHE A 151 -1.11 0.05 0.00
CA PHE A 151 -1.67 -1.15 0.63
C PHE A 151 -3.12 -0.88 1.02
N GLY A 152 -3.95 -1.90 0.93
CA GLY A 152 -5.34 -1.85 1.34
C GLY A 152 -5.81 -3.16 1.94
N TYR A 153 -7.04 -3.15 2.42
CA TYR A 153 -7.74 -4.32 2.95
C TYR A 153 -9.04 -4.54 2.20
N ALA A 154 -9.55 -5.76 2.26
CA ALA A 154 -10.86 -6.10 1.73
C ALA A 154 -11.97 -5.26 2.41
N PRO A 155 -13.10 -4.99 1.75
CA PRO A 155 -14.15 -4.13 2.29
C PRO A 155 -14.71 -4.61 3.63
N ASN A 156 -14.80 -5.93 3.82
CA ASN A 156 -15.27 -6.55 5.06
C ASN A 156 -14.26 -6.43 6.22
N PHE A 157 -13.03 -5.97 5.99
CA PHE A 157 -12.05 -5.79 7.06
C PHE A 157 -12.47 -4.71 8.06
N LEU A 158 -12.95 -3.56 7.58
CA LEU A 158 -13.40 -2.45 8.42
C LEU A 158 -14.50 -2.83 9.42
N PRO A 159 -15.65 -3.43 9.01
CA PRO A 159 -16.69 -3.81 9.97
C PRO A 159 -16.21 -4.83 11.00
N ASN A 160 -15.35 -5.78 10.62
CA ASN A 160 -14.78 -6.74 11.58
C ASN A 160 -13.83 -6.08 12.58
N VAL A 161 -13.03 -5.09 12.15
CA VAL A 161 -12.23 -4.27 13.07
C VAL A 161 -13.11 -3.50 14.03
N CYS A 162 -14.21 -2.90 13.55
CA CYS A 162 -15.15 -2.21 14.40
C CYS A 162 -15.77 -3.13 15.46
N ASP A 163 -16.14 -4.37 15.08
CA ASP A 163 -16.68 -5.37 16.00
C ASP A 163 -15.68 -5.76 17.11
N VAL A 164 -14.40 -5.95 16.76
CA VAL A 164 -13.34 -6.22 17.76
C VAL A 164 -13.28 -5.12 18.81
N PHE A 165 -13.28 -3.85 18.39
CA PHE A 165 -13.26 -2.73 19.32
C PHE A 165 -14.55 -2.62 20.13
N ALA A 166 -15.72 -2.92 19.53
CA ALA A 166 -17.00 -2.92 20.22
C ALA A 166 -17.03 -3.98 21.34
N ARG A 167 -16.60 -5.21 21.06
CA ARG A 167 -16.54 -6.29 22.06
C ARG A 167 -15.52 -5.99 23.15
N ALA A 168 -14.35 -5.47 22.81
CA ALA A 168 -13.33 -5.09 23.79
C ALA A 168 -13.79 -3.92 24.69
N GLN A 169 -14.50 -2.94 24.13
CA GLN A 169 -15.12 -1.84 24.88
C GLN A 169 -16.20 -2.37 25.84
N HIS A 170 -17.09 -3.25 25.35
CA HIS A 170 -18.13 -3.87 26.17
C HIS A 170 -17.55 -4.70 27.33
N ALA A 171 -16.41 -5.37 27.11
CA ALA A 171 -15.71 -6.12 28.14
C ALA A 171 -14.92 -5.25 29.12
N GLY A 172 -14.82 -3.92 28.90
CA GLY A 172 -14.11 -3.00 29.79
C GLY A 172 -12.59 -3.18 29.81
N VAL A 173 -12.00 -3.86 28.82
CA VAL A 173 -10.56 -4.19 28.81
C VAL A 173 -9.69 -3.16 28.07
N LEU A 174 -10.29 -2.12 27.51
CA LEU A 174 -9.60 -1.11 26.72
C LEU A 174 -8.84 -0.13 27.61
N LYS A 175 -7.62 0.22 27.19
CA LYS A 175 -6.82 1.27 27.85
C LYS A 175 -7.40 2.64 27.53
N ALA A 176 -7.11 3.65 28.37
CA ALA A 176 -7.54 5.04 28.14
C ALA A 176 -7.19 5.55 26.72
N THR A 177 -6.01 5.20 26.20
CA THR A 177 -5.57 5.56 24.84
C THR A 177 -6.36 4.89 23.72
N GLN A 178 -7.09 3.81 24.00
CA GLN A 178 -7.87 3.05 23.01
C GLN A 178 -9.35 3.47 22.98
N HIS A 179 -9.81 4.26 23.95
CA HIS A 179 -11.21 4.70 24.01
C HIS A 179 -11.59 5.60 22.82
N ASP A 180 -10.70 6.50 22.36
CA ASP A 180 -10.96 7.30 21.15
C ASP A 180 -11.14 6.41 19.92
N ILE A 181 -10.32 5.37 19.78
CA ILE A 181 -10.39 4.41 18.68
C ILE A 181 -11.73 3.64 18.74
N ALA A 182 -12.13 3.17 19.92
CA ALA A 182 -13.39 2.46 20.11
C ALA A 182 -14.61 3.35 19.83
N ASN A 183 -14.58 4.61 20.25
CA ASN A 183 -15.64 5.58 19.96
C ASN A 183 -15.78 5.83 18.46
N ARG A 184 -14.66 6.03 17.75
CA ARG A 184 -14.65 6.17 16.29
C ARG A 184 -15.16 4.91 15.60
N ALA A 185 -14.69 3.74 16.03
CA ALA A 185 -15.14 2.44 15.52
C ALA A 185 -16.66 2.26 15.70
N GLN A 186 -17.23 2.70 16.82
CA GLN A 186 -18.67 2.66 17.08
C GLN A 186 -19.45 3.57 16.12
N ILE A 187 -18.97 4.80 15.87
CA ILE A 187 -19.59 5.74 14.91
C ILE A 187 -19.62 5.12 13.50
N ILE A 188 -18.49 4.54 13.07
CA ILE A 188 -18.37 3.87 11.78
C ILE A 188 -19.33 2.67 11.72
N ALA A 189 -19.32 1.79 12.72
CA ALA A 189 -20.17 0.60 12.78
C ALA A 189 -21.66 0.93 12.67
N LYS A 190 -22.12 1.98 13.36
CA LYS A 190 -23.53 2.40 13.34
C LYS A 190 -24.00 2.82 11.94
N GLN A 191 -23.13 3.43 11.15
CA GLN A 191 -23.43 3.80 9.77
C GLN A 191 -23.35 2.60 8.82
N LEU A 192 -22.35 1.73 9.00
CA LEU A 192 -22.21 0.49 8.24
C LEU A 192 -23.38 -0.49 8.47
N ALA A 193 -23.98 -0.51 9.66
CA ALA A 193 -25.16 -1.36 9.94
C ALA A 193 -26.34 -1.10 9.00
N ARG A 194 -26.37 0.07 8.35
CA ARG A 194 -27.44 0.47 7.42
C ARG A 194 -27.09 0.18 5.96
N SER A 195 -25.87 -0.27 5.63
CA SER A 195 -25.39 -0.35 4.24
C SER A 195 -24.21 -1.31 4.06
N CYS A 196 -24.18 -2.06 2.96
CA CYS A 196 -23.03 -2.88 2.62
C CYS A 196 -21.79 -2.03 2.29
N THR A 197 -20.64 -2.34 2.89
CA THR A 197 -19.39 -1.58 2.68
C THR A 197 -18.97 -1.52 1.22
N MET A 198 -19.18 -2.60 0.43
CA MET A 198 -18.88 -2.58 -1.00
C MET A 198 -19.73 -1.54 -1.75
N ARG A 199 -21.03 -1.48 -1.47
CA ARG A 199 -21.95 -0.50 -2.07
C ARG A 199 -21.52 0.93 -1.74
N LEU A 200 -21.11 1.18 -0.50
CA LEU A 200 -20.61 2.48 -0.07
C LEU A 200 -19.32 2.87 -0.79
N ILE A 201 -18.43 1.91 -1.04
CA ILE A 201 -17.21 2.15 -1.83
C ILE A 201 -17.58 2.50 -3.27
N ASP A 202 -18.50 1.76 -3.89
CA ASP A 202 -18.95 2.03 -5.26
C ASP A 202 -19.55 3.44 -5.36
N GLU A 203 -20.40 3.82 -4.41
CA GLU A 203 -20.98 5.16 -4.33
C GLU A 203 -19.92 6.26 -4.14
N ALA A 204 -19.00 6.09 -3.18
CA ALA A 204 -17.97 7.07 -2.88
C ALA A 204 -16.92 7.24 -3.98
N THR A 205 -16.73 6.21 -4.81
CA THR A 205 -15.78 6.23 -5.93
C THR A 205 -16.47 6.57 -7.26
N SER A 206 -17.80 6.79 -7.25
CA SER A 206 -18.62 6.90 -8.46
C SER A 206 -18.44 5.71 -9.41
N TYR A 207 -18.08 4.54 -8.87
CA TYR A 207 -17.88 3.33 -9.65
C TYR A 207 -19.22 2.67 -9.95
N GLN A 208 -19.49 2.44 -11.23
CA GLN A 208 -20.59 1.61 -11.68
C GLN A 208 -20.02 0.34 -12.26
N GLU A 209 -20.35 -0.80 -11.63
CA GLU A 209 -20.03 -2.09 -12.19
C GLU A 209 -20.81 -2.25 -13.50
N ILE A 210 -20.09 -2.28 -14.63
CA ILE A 210 -20.69 -2.64 -15.91
C ILE A 210 -21.07 -4.11 -15.79
N ARG A 211 -22.34 -4.37 -15.46
CA ARG A 211 -22.93 -5.70 -15.63
C ARG A 211 -22.97 -5.95 -17.13
N GLU A 212 -21.92 -6.55 -17.67
CA GLU A 212 -22.04 -7.29 -18.92
C GLU A 212 -23.12 -8.34 -18.67
N THR A 213 -24.31 -8.01 -19.15
CA THR A 213 -25.46 -8.84 -18.98
C THR A 213 -25.16 -10.10 -19.80
N GLN A 214 -24.93 -11.23 -19.15
CA GLN A 214 -24.89 -12.55 -19.78
C GLN A 214 -26.27 -12.96 -20.34
N THR A 215 -26.97 -12.05 -21.03
CA THR A 215 -28.25 -12.26 -21.74
C THR A 215 -28.03 -12.33 -23.25
N ARG A 216 -26.86 -12.80 -23.71
CA ARG A 216 -26.62 -13.10 -25.15
C ARG A 216 -25.91 -14.43 -25.40
N ARG A 217 -26.11 -15.44 -24.55
CA ARG A 217 -25.55 -16.78 -24.79
C ARG A 217 -26.47 -17.95 -24.48
N ASN A 218 -27.80 -17.74 -24.46
CA ASN A 218 -28.76 -18.84 -24.30
C ASN A 218 -30.01 -18.76 -25.20
N THR A 219 -29.95 -18.01 -26.32
CA THR A 219 -31.02 -17.98 -27.34
C THR A 219 -30.63 -18.62 -28.68
N TYR A 220 -29.50 -19.34 -28.75
CA TYR A 220 -29.19 -20.22 -29.89
C TYR A 220 -28.97 -21.65 -29.39
N ARG A 221 -30.00 -22.24 -28.79
CA ARG A 221 -30.13 -23.70 -28.64
C ARG A 221 -31.60 -24.15 -28.56
N ARG A 222 -32.45 -23.48 -29.31
CA ARG A 222 -33.80 -23.92 -29.66
C ARG A 222 -34.11 -23.33 -31.03
N GLU A 223 -33.47 -23.90 -32.03
CA GLU A 223 -34.00 -24.02 -33.39
C GLU A 223 -33.04 -24.99 -34.10
N GLU A 224 -33.65 -26.11 -34.50
CA GLU A 224 -33.14 -27.26 -35.26
C GLU A 224 -32.37 -28.36 -34.50
#